data_AF-A0A2E2QAZ4-F1
#
_entry.id   AF-A0A2E2QAZ4-F1
#
_cell.length_a   1.000
_cell.length_b   1.000
_cell.length_c   1.000
_cell.angle_alpha   90.00
_cell.angle_beta   90.00
_cell.angle_gamma   90.00
#
_symmetry.space_group_name_H-M   'P 1'
#
loop_
_entity.id
_entity.type
_entity.pdbx_description
1 polymer ?
#
loop_
_entity_poly.entity_id
_entity_poly.type
_entity_poly.pdbx_seq_one_letter_code
_entity_poly.pdbx_strand_id
1 'polypeptide(L)'
;METEAQKTRTGSCLCSGVQFEGRLKDNHVEACHCSMCRKWSAGPVIATPLDFDSVKFKSDSSLAWYKSSEWAERGFCSQCGSNLFYRLQDPEAKLLICMVGALDDDSDLHMERHICVDGKPDYYEFADDTPRLTSEELFAESS
;
A
#
# COMPACT_ATOMS: atom_id res chain seq x y z
N MET A 1 18.69 -15.57 12.02
CA MET A 1 18.98 -14.54 11.01
C MET A 1 18.64 -13.22 11.65
N GLU A 2 19.66 -12.42 11.91
CA GLU A 2 19.53 -11.11 12.54
C GLU A 2 18.73 -10.19 11.61
N THR A 3 17.62 -9.67 12.13
CA THR A 3 16.73 -8.73 11.45
C THR A 3 17.50 -7.45 11.17
N GLU A 4 17.65 -7.06 9.90
CA GLU A 4 17.95 -5.66 9.59
C GLU A 4 16.93 -4.79 10.33
N ALA A 5 17.40 -3.79 11.06
CA ALA A 5 16.56 -2.98 11.92
C ALA A 5 15.41 -2.37 11.10
N GLN A 6 14.19 -2.89 11.27
CA GLN A 6 12.98 -2.38 10.62
C GLN A 6 12.85 -0.87 10.86
N LYS A 7 12.95 -0.11 9.78
CA LYS A 7 13.06 1.35 9.80
C LYS A 7 11.68 1.97 9.98
N THR A 8 11.55 2.86 10.97
CA THR A 8 10.37 3.73 11.09
C THR A 8 10.41 4.77 9.97
N ARG A 9 9.30 4.91 9.25
CA ARG A 9 9.10 5.91 8.19
C ARG A 9 8.03 6.89 8.63
N THR A 10 8.21 8.15 8.24
CA THR A 10 7.13 9.14 8.29
C THR A 10 6.40 9.17 6.96
N GLY A 11 5.15 9.58 7.00
CA GLY A 11 4.36 9.79 5.80
C GLY A 11 3.33 10.87 5.99
N SER A 12 2.90 11.44 4.88
CA SER A 12 1.90 12.49 4.84
C SER A 12 1.08 12.45 3.55
N CYS A 13 -0.14 12.98 3.61
CA CYS A 13 -0.88 13.30 2.38
C CYS A 13 -0.36 14.59 1.74
N LEU A 14 -0.75 14.87 0.50
CA LEU A 14 -0.28 16.04 -0.26
C LEU A 14 -0.52 17.38 0.45
N CYS A 15 -1.64 17.52 1.18
CA CYS A 15 -1.93 18.74 1.95
C CYS A 15 -1.46 18.70 3.40
N SER A 16 -0.76 17.64 3.82
CA SER A 16 -0.31 17.38 5.19
C SER A 16 -1.42 17.33 6.25
N GLY A 17 -2.69 17.20 5.83
CA GLY A 17 -3.83 17.01 6.74
C GLY A 17 -3.87 15.62 7.37
N VAL A 18 -3.17 14.64 6.78
CA VAL A 18 -2.84 13.35 7.39
C VAL A 18 -1.32 13.27 7.51
N GLN A 19 -0.83 12.96 8.70
CA GLN A 19 0.58 12.77 9.01
C GLN A 19 0.73 11.58 9.96
N PHE A 20 1.63 10.67 9.67
CA PHE A 20 1.81 9.44 10.43
C PHE A 20 3.28 9.02 10.50
N GLU A 21 3.59 8.16 11.46
CA GLU A 21 4.79 7.34 11.50
C GLU A 21 4.39 5.87 11.54
N GLY A 22 5.19 5.00 10.95
CA GLY A 22 4.98 3.56 10.98
C GLY A 22 6.27 2.82 10.65
N ARG A 23 6.43 1.63 11.22
CA ARG A 23 7.57 0.75 10.95
C ARG A 23 7.24 -0.11 9.74
N LEU A 24 8.13 -0.12 8.75
CA LEU A 24 8.03 -1.05 7.63
C LEU A 24 8.18 -2.50 8.14
N LYS A 25 7.42 -3.45 7.61
CA LYS A 25 7.67 -4.88 7.90
C LYS A 25 8.95 -5.38 7.24
N ASP A 26 9.31 -4.79 6.10
CA ASP A 26 10.51 -5.02 5.30
C ASP A 26 10.68 -3.87 4.29
N ASN A 27 11.71 -3.91 3.44
CA ASN A 27 11.97 -2.86 2.44
C ASN A 27 11.36 -3.18 1.07
N HIS A 28 10.37 -4.08 0.98
CA HIS A 28 9.73 -4.38 -0.30
C HIS A 28 8.55 -3.47 -0.60
N VAL A 29 8.26 -3.34 -1.89
CA VAL A 29 7.00 -2.80 -2.41
C VAL A 29 6.41 -3.75 -3.44
N GLU A 30 5.09 -3.77 -3.51
CA GLU A 30 4.35 -4.55 -4.51
C GLU A 30 3.52 -3.62 -5.38
N ALA A 31 3.48 -3.94 -6.68
CA ALA A 31 2.63 -3.25 -7.65
C ALA A 31 1.34 -4.06 -7.90
N CYS A 32 0.20 -3.55 -7.46
CA CYS A 32 -1.10 -4.14 -7.76
C CYS A 32 -1.74 -3.50 -8.99
N HIS A 33 -2.07 -4.33 -9.98
CA HIS A 33 -2.62 -3.91 -11.26
C HIS A 33 -4.13 -4.08 -11.38
N CYS A 34 -4.85 -4.51 -10.34
CA CYS A 34 -6.29 -4.77 -10.43
C CYS A 34 -7.11 -3.50 -10.76
N SER A 35 -8.32 -3.69 -11.27
CA SER A 35 -9.17 -2.56 -11.73
C SER A 35 -9.51 -1.58 -10.61
N MET A 36 -9.66 -2.05 -9.36
CA MET A 36 -9.91 -1.19 -8.21
C MET A 36 -8.72 -0.30 -7.87
N CYS A 37 -7.50 -0.86 -7.87
CA CYS A 37 -6.27 -0.11 -7.64
C CYS A 37 -6.06 0.95 -8.73
N ARG A 38 -6.33 0.59 -10.00
CA ARG A 38 -6.28 1.54 -11.13
C ARG A 38 -7.29 2.66 -11.04
N LYS A 39 -8.54 2.36 -10.67
CA LYS A 39 -9.57 3.38 -10.46
C LYS A 39 -9.23 4.32 -9.31
N TRP A 40 -8.59 3.79 -8.26
CA TRP A 40 -8.28 4.56 -7.07
C TRP A 40 -7.06 5.48 -7.26
N SER A 41 -6.02 5.02 -7.95
CA SER A 41 -4.74 5.74 -8.07
C SER A 41 -4.42 6.27 -9.47
N ALA A 42 -5.33 6.12 -10.43
CA ALA A 42 -5.12 6.40 -11.85
C ALA A 42 -3.95 5.59 -12.47
N GLY A 43 -3.50 4.53 -11.81
CA GLY A 43 -2.38 3.69 -12.24
C GLY A 43 -2.27 2.41 -11.39
N PRO A 44 -1.19 1.64 -11.51
CA PRO A 44 -0.90 0.60 -10.53
C PRO A 44 -0.74 1.22 -9.15
N VAL A 45 -1.29 0.58 -8.13
CA VAL A 45 -0.97 0.93 -6.74
C VAL A 45 0.37 0.31 -6.41
N ILE A 46 1.33 1.12 -5.97
CA ILE A 46 2.59 0.65 -5.39
C ILE A 46 2.49 0.83 -3.88
N ALA A 47 2.65 -0.26 -3.13
CA ALA A 47 2.40 -0.25 -1.69
C ALA A 47 3.35 -1.18 -0.92
N THR A 48 3.49 -0.92 0.39
CA THR A 48 4.34 -1.66 1.31
C THR A 48 3.61 -1.94 2.63
N PRO A 49 3.82 -3.10 3.27
CA PRO A 49 3.20 -3.39 4.55
C PRO A 49 3.85 -2.63 5.72
N LEU A 50 3.00 -2.07 6.59
CA LEU A 50 3.43 -1.54 7.89
C LEU A 50 3.15 -2.55 9.00
N ASP A 51 4.01 -2.55 10.02
CA ASP A 51 3.68 -3.14 11.31
C ASP A 51 2.48 -2.38 11.91
N PHE A 52 1.32 -3.04 11.97
CA PHE A 52 0.04 -2.45 12.35
C PHE A 52 0.12 -1.74 13.71
N ASP A 53 0.74 -2.39 14.70
CA ASP A 53 0.81 -1.88 16.07
C ASP A 53 1.83 -0.74 16.22
N SER A 54 2.66 -0.50 15.21
CA SER A 54 3.65 0.59 15.21
C SER A 54 3.11 1.93 14.72
N VAL A 55 1.95 1.94 14.05
CA VAL A 55 1.46 3.13 13.36
C VAL A 55 0.90 4.15 14.34
N LYS A 56 1.37 5.40 14.23
CA LYS A 56 0.85 6.53 15.01
C LYS A 56 0.54 7.70 14.10
N PHE A 57 -0.60 8.32 14.33
CA PHE A 57 -1.01 9.54 13.62
C PHE A 57 -0.64 10.77 14.44
N LYS A 58 0.08 11.69 13.80
CA LYS A 58 0.27 13.07 14.30
C LYS A 58 -0.92 13.95 13.91
N SER A 59 -1.54 13.68 12.76
CA SER A 59 -2.75 14.31 12.27
C SER A 59 -3.52 13.30 11.41
N ASP A 60 -4.83 13.20 11.59
CA ASP A 60 -5.71 12.32 10.83
C ASP A 60 -7.11 12.90 10.61
N SER A 61 -7.30 14.21 10.85
CA SER A 61 -8.61 14.87 10.76
C SER A 61 -9.24 14.80 9.36
N SER A 62 -8.42 14.66 8.32
CA SER A 62 -8.85 14.50 6.94
C SER A 62 -8.75 13.03 6.45
N LEU A 63 -8.38 12.08 7.32
CA LEU A 63 -8.34 10.67 6.96
C LEU A 63 -9.77 10.13 6.89
N ALA A 64 -10.16 9.65 5.71
CA ALA A 64 -11.43 8.99 5.48
C ALA A 64 -11.19 7.55 5.00
N TRP A 65 -12.11 6.66 5.37
CA TRP A 65 -12.08 5.25 4.98
C TRP A 65 -13.27 4.95 4.07
N TYR A 66 -12.99 4.32 2.93
CA TYR A 66 -14.00 3.82 2.00
C TYR A 66 -14.01 2.29 2.02
N LYS A 67 -15.15 1.69 2.38
CA LYS A 67 -15.37 0.24 2.32
C LYS A 67 -15.41 -0.19 0.86
N SER A 68 -14.27 -0.68 0.36
CA SER A 68 -14.05 -0.96 -1.06
C SER A 68 -14.47 -2.38 -1.45
N SER A 69 -14.60 -3.27 -0.49
CA SER A 69 -15.13 -4.63 -0.65
C SER A 69 -15.84 -5.07 0.63
N GLU A 70 -16.36 -6.31 0.67
CA GLU A 70 -16.93 -6.87 1.89
C GLU A 70 -15.92 -7.02 3.03
N TRP A 71 -14.63 -7.08 2.71
CA TRP A 71 -13.55 -7.45 3.62
C TRP A 71 -12.45 -6.39 3.76
N ALA A 72 -12.43 -5.34 2.94
CA ALA A 72 -11.35 -4.35 2.97
C ALA A 72 -11.79 -2.89 2.78
N GLU A 73 -10.98 -1.99 3.35
CA GLU A 73 -11.16 -0.54 3.32
C GLU A 73 -9.93 0.16 2.71
N ARG A 74 -10.19 1.30 2.08
CA ARG A 74 -9.17 2.18 1.49
C ARG A 74 -9.18 3.53 2.20
N GLY A 75 -8.06 3.88 2.81
CA GLY A 75 -7.83 5.12 3.53
C GLY A 75 -7.27 6.20 2.60
N PHE A 76 -7.91 7.36 2.56
CA PHE A 76 -7.53 8.48 1.71
C PHE A 76 -7.72 9.81 2.43
N CYS A 77 -7.05 10.86 1.97
CA CYS A 77 -7.28 12.21 2.47
C CYS A 77 -8.52 12.81 1.79
N SER A 78 -9.55 13.13 2.56
CA SER A 78 -10.79 13.75 2.07
C SER A 78 -10.62 15.18 1.54
N GLN A 79 -9.48 15.83 1.83
CA GLN A 79 -9.18 17.19 1.40
C GLN A 79 -8.41 17.25 0.08
N CYS A 80 -7.36 16.43 -0.09
CA CYS A 80 -6.50 16.46 -1.29
C CYS A 80 -6.62 15.23 -2.18
N GLY A 81 -7.34 14.19 -1.75
CA GLY A 81 -7.54 12.97 -2.53
C GLY A 81 -6.36 11.99 -2.51
N SER A 82 -5.26 12.27 -1.79
CA SER A 82 -4.15 11.31 -1.68
C SER A 82 -4.62 9.96 -1.14
N ASN A 83 -4.18 8.89 -1.80
CA ASN A 83 -4.38 7.51 -1.38
C ASN A 83 -3.31 7.17 -0.36
N LEU A 84 -3.70 6.64 0.81
CA LEU A 84 -2.77 6.48 1.94
C LEU A 84 -2.65 5.04 2.39
N PHE A 85 -3.78 4.37 2.60
CA PHE A 85 -3.78 3.07 3.25
C PHE A 85 -4.76 2.09 2.64
N TYR A 86 -4.47 0.82 2.83
CA TYR A 86 -5.39 -0.27 2.62
C TYR A 86 -5.34 -1.17 3.86
N ARG A 87 -6.52 -1.61 4.34
CA ARG A 87 -6.60 -2.53 5.48
C ARG A 87 -7.75 -3.51 5.31
N LEU A 88 -7.66 -4.63 6.03
CA LEU A 88 -8.80 -5.52 6.23
C LEU A 88 -9.79 -4.89 7.23
N GLN A 89 -11.06 -5.21 7.07
CA GLN A 89 -12.11 -4.78 8.01
C GLN A 89 -12.02 -5.50 9.35
N ASP A 90 -11.52 -6.74 9.35
CA ASP A 90 -11.23 -7.45 10.59
C ASP A 90 -9.96 -6.87 11.22
N PRO A 91 -10.06 -6.15 12.36
CA PRO A 91 -8.90 -5.57 13.00
C PRO A 91 -7.93 -6.63 13.55
N GLU A 92 -8.41 -7.84 13.86
CA GLU A 92 -7.56 -8.93 14.37
C GLU A 92 -6.61 -9.47 13.30
N ALA A 93 -6.91 -9.24 12.02
CA ALA A 93 -6.03 -9.61 10.92
C ALA A 93 -4.75 -8.76 10.86
N LYS A 94 -4.70 -7.61 11.55
CA LYS A 94 -3.53 -6.72 11.69
C LYS A 94 -2.80 -6.45 10.37
N LEU A 95 -3.55 -6.34 9.28
CA LEU A 95 -3.02 -6.02 7.95
C LEU A 95 -3.24 -4.55 7.66
N LEU A 96 -2.14 -3.80 7.57
CA LEU A 96 -2.12 -2.42 7.12
C LEU A 96 -1.07 -2.26 6.03
N ILE A 97 -1.52 -1.83 4.87
CA ILE A 97 -0.71 -1.60 3.68
C ILE A 97 -0.68 -0.10 3.43
N CYS A 98 0.51 0.47 3.33
CA CYS A 98 0.73 1.89 3.04
C CYS A 98 1.03 2.07 1.55
N MET A 99 0.38 3.06 0.92
CA MET A 99 0.77 3.48 -0.42
C MET A 99 2.17 4.11 -0.34
N VAL A 100 3.08 3.72 -1.24
CA VAL A 100 4.47 4.22 -1.19
C VAL A 100 4.53 5.74 -1.34
N GLY A 101 3.69 6.30 -2.22
CA GLY A 101 3.61 7.75 -2.42
C GLY A 101 3.06 8.54 -1.22
N ALA A 102 2.66 7.88 -0.13
CA ALA A 102 2.31 8.52 1.13
C ALA A 102 3.50 8.61 2.10
N LEU A 103 4.63 7.93 1.83
CA LEU A 103 5.85 8.03 2.61
C LEU A 103 6.60 9.33 2.26
N ASP A 104 7.16 10.00 3.25
CA ASP A 104 7.97 11.20 3.03
C ASP A 104 9.39 10.87 2.53
N ASP A 105 9.83 9.62 2.75
CA ASP A 105 11.11 9.07 2.30
C ASP A 105 10.92 7.60 1.89
N ASP A 106 11.03 7.34 0.58
CA ASP A 106 10.92 6.03 -0.06
C ASP A 106 12.30 5.43 -0.41
N SER A 107 13.38 5.95 0.16
CA SER A 107 14.73 5.40 -0.01
C SER A 107 14.79 3.92 0.36
N ASP A 108 15.66 3.18 -0.33
CA ASP A 108 16.00 1.79 -0.03
C ASP A 108 14.85 0.78 -0.24
N LEU A 109 13.68 1.25 -0.68
CA LEU A 109 12.58 0.40 -1.12
C LEU A 109 12.89 -0.20 -2.49
N HIS A 110 12.52 -1.47 -2.69
CA HIS A 110 12.68 -2.16 -3.96
C HIS A 110 11.40 -2.89 -4.35
N MET A 111 11.13 -2.94 -5.66
CA MET A 111 10.03 -3.72 -6.20
C MET A 111 10.32 -5.20 -5.95
N GLU A 112 9.40 -5.88 -5.27
CA GLU A 112 9.52 -7.32 -5.01
C GLU A 112 8.71 -8.11 -6.03
N ARG A 113 7.51 -7.64 -6.37
CA ARG A 113 6.63 -8.31 -7.33
C ARG A 113 5.50 -7.43 -7.85
N HIS A 114 4.90 -7.89 -8.94
CA HIS A 114 3.67 -7.39 -9.51
C HIS A 114 2.55 -8.40 -9.28
N ILE A 115 1.38 -7.93 -8.84
CA ILE A 115 0.21 -8.77 -8.56
C ILE A 115 -1.01 -8.32 -9.36
N CYS A 116 -1.90 -9.26 -9.66
CA CYS A 116 -3.08 -9.08 -10.51
C CYS A 116 -2.73 -8.57 -11.91
N VAL A 117 -1.65 -9.09 -12.52
CA VAL A 117 -1.13 -8.63 -13.83
C VAL A 117 -2.08 -8.94 -14.99
N ASP A 118 -2.99 -9.89 -14.83
CA ASP A 118 -4.13 -10.15 -15.70
C ASP A 118 -5.08 -8.94 -15.81
N GLY A 119 -5.06 -8.05 -14.83
CA GLY A 119 -5.75 -6.76 -14.89
C GLY A 119 -4.96 -5.66 -15.59
N LYS A 120 -3.66 -5.82 -15.88
CA LYS A 120 -2.79 -4.76 -16.38
C LYS A 120 -3.17 -4.36 -17.82
N PRO A 121 -3.40 -3.07 -18.10
CA PRO A 121 -3.62 -2.59 -19.47
C PRO A 121 -2.29 -2.48 -20.24
N ASP A 122 -2.40 -2.46 -21.57
CA ASP A 122 -1.23 -2.50 -22.46
C ASP A 122 -0.44 -1.19 -22.57
N TYR A 123 -0.98 -0.08 -22.04
CA TYR A 123 -0.38 1.25 -22.20
C TYR A 123 0.71 1.59 -21.16
N TYR A 124 1.05 0.67 -20.25
CA TYR A 124 2.20 0.83 -19.34
C TYR A 124 2.90 -0.51 -19.03
N GLU A 125 4.18 -0.41 -18.71
CA GLU A 125 5.04 -1.51 -18.26
C GLU A 125 6.10 -0.97 -17.29
N PHE A 126 6.44 -1.74 -16.26
CA PHE A 126 7.58 -1.43 -15.40
C PHE A 126 8.86 -2.05 -15.99
N ALA A 127 9.94 -1.29 -15.99
CA ALA A 127 11.22 -1.71 -16.53
C ALA A 127 12.02 -2.53 -15.50
N ASP A 128 11.46 -3.67 -15.07
CA ASP A 128 12.08 -4.62 -14.16
C ASP A 128 11.69 -6.08 -14.50
N ASP A 129 12.45 -7.01 -13.92
CA ASP A 129 12.30 -8.46 -14.11
C ASP A 129 11.68 -9.15 -12.88
N THR A 130 10.99 -8.40 -12.02
CA THR A 130 10.42 -8.96 -10.80
C THR A 130 9.24 -9.90 -11.10
N PRO A 131 8.96 -10.88 -10.23
CA PRO A 131 7.85 -11.82 -10.39
C PRO A 131 6.51 -11.13 -10.71
N ARG A 132 5.74 -11.74 -11.61
CA ARG A 132 4.45 -11.24 -12.08
C ARG A 132 3.39 -12.32 -11.85
N LEU A 133 2.46 -12.05 -10.95
CA LEU A 133 1.40 -12.98 -10.56
C LEU A 133 0.06 -12.49 -11.10
N THR A 134 -0.68 -13.40 -11.72
CA THR A 134 -2.09 -13.24 -12.00
C THR A 134 -2.90 -13.25 -10.71
N SER A 135 -4.15 -12.80 -10.77
CA SER A 135 -5.07 -12.87 -9.64
C SER A 135 -5.25 -14.31 -9.13
N GLU A 136 -5.32 -15.30 -10.04
CA GLU A 136 -5.45 -16.72 -9.69
C GLU A 136 -4.23 -17.24 -8.92
N GLU A 137 -3.02 -16.97 -9.42
CA GLU A 137 -1.76 -17.37 -8.76
C GLU A 137 -1.64 -16.73 -7.36
N LEU A 138 -1.98 -15.46 -7.22
CA LEU A 138 -1.96 -14.76 -5.92
C LEU A 138 -2.89 -15.42 -4.88
N PHE A 139 -4.11 -15.78 -5.29
CA PHE A 139 -5.05 -16.45 -4.38
C PHE A 139 -4.60 -17.87 -4.02
N ALA A 140 -3.95 -18.58 -4.95
CA ALA A 140 -3.39 -19.89 -4.70
C ALA A 140 -2.23 -19.87 -3.68
N GLU A 141 -1.40 -18.81 -3.68
CA GLU A 141 -0.34 -18.63 -2.67
C GLU A 141 -0.85 -18.29 -1.27
N SER A 142 -2.03 -17.67 -1.19
CA SER A 142 -2.62 -17.20 0.07
C SER A 142 -3.51 -18.26 0.75
N SER A 143 -3.62 -19.46 0.17
CA SER A 143 -4.50 -20.56 0.60
C SER A 143 -3.77 -21.65 1.38
#